data_AF-A0A8C7GKE6-F1
#
_entry.id   AF-A0A8C7GKE6-F1
#
_cell.length_a   1.000
_cell.length_b   1.000
_cell.length_c   1.000
_cell.angle_alpha   90.00
_cell.angle_beta   90.00
_cell.angle_gamma   90.00
#
_symmetry.space_group_name_H-M   'P 1'
#
loop_
_entity.id
_entity.type
_entity.pdbx_description
1 polymer ?
#
loop_
_entity_poly.entity_id
_entity_poly.type
_entity_poly.pdbx_seq_one_letter_code
_entity_poly.pdbx_strand_id
1 'polypeptide(L)'
;MSSCVFFFLVRSEIKLISVLFRQQIHRTEMAKSKNHTTHNQSRKAHRNGIKKPRPDRYESMKGVDPKFMKNLRFAKKHNKKGQKTANAAAKKIADAAAP
;
A
#
# COMPACT_ATOMS: atom_id res chain seq x y z
N MET A 1 49.26 12.04 -45.43
CA MET A 1 47.99 12.37 -44.78
C MET A 1 46.79 11.87 -45.60
N SER A 2 46.64 10.56 -45.85
CA SER A 2 45.53 10.13 -46.72
C SER A 2 45.10 8.66 -46.62
N SER A 3 45.18 8.05 -45.44
CA SER A 3 44.70 6.67 -45.25
C SER A 3 44.08 6.39 -43.88
N CYS A 4 44.37 7.20 -42.86
CA CYS A 4 43.80 6.99 -41.51
C CYS A 4 42.38 7.52 -41.32
N VAL A 5 41.89 8.42 -42.20
CA VAL A 5 40.57 9.06 -42.03
C VAL A 5 39.43 8.23 -42.65
N PHE A 6 39.72 7.33 -43.59
CA PHE A 6 38.70 6.55 -44.29
C PHE A 6 38.14 5.39 -43.45
N PHE A 7 38.95 4.83 -42.54
CA PHE A 7 38.53 3.71 -41.69
C PHE A 7 37.70 4.15 -40.48
N PHE A 8 37.79 5.42 -40.08
CA PHE A 8 37.03 5.97 -38.96
C PHE A 8 35.58 6.28 -39.35
N LEU A 9 35.29 6.50 -40.64
CA LEU A 9 33.95 6.86 -41.12
C LEU A 9 33.03 5.65 -41.38
N VAL A 10 33.56 4.47 -41.70
CA VAL A 10 32.73 3.25 -41.93
C VAL A 10 32.36 2.55 -40.62
N ARG A 11 33.07 2.84 -39.52
CA ARG A 11 32.81 2.24 -38.20
C ARG A 11 31.75 2.99 -37.38
N SER A 12 31.37 4.19 -37.82
CA SER A 12 30.29 5.02 -37.25
C SER A 12 28.91 4.63 -37.81
N GLU A 13 28.86 4.21 -39.07
CA GLU A 13 27.61 3.84 -39.77
C GLU A 13 27.07 2.46 -39.35
N ILE A 14 27.94 1.50 -38.97
CA ILE A 14 27.52 0.16 -38.51
C ILE A 14 26.78 0.22 -37.16
N LYS A 15 27.17 1.16 -36.27
CA LYS A 15 26.50 1.35 -34.99
C LYS A 15 25.10 1.95 -35.17
N LEU A 16 24.91 2.84 -36.14
CA LEU A 16 23.62 3.44 -36.45
C LEU A 16 22.63 2.43 -37.07
N ILE A 17 23.12 1.52 -37.92
CA ILE A 17 22.32 0.40 -38.46
C ILE A 17 21.91 -0.58 -37.36
N SER A 18 22.76 -0.85 -36.36
CA SER A 18 22.42 -1.77 -35.26
C SER A 18 21.37 -1.22 -34.28
N VAL A 19 21.33 0.11 -34.08
CA VAL A 19 20.34 0.77 -33.21
C VAL A 19 18.98 0.88 -33.92
N LEU A 20 18.98 1.07 -35.25
CA LEU A 20 17.76 1.05 -36.06
C LEU A 20 17.24 -0.38 -36.31
N PHE A 21 18.11 -1.40 -36.36
CA PHE A 21 17.71 -2.81 -36.41
C PHE A 21 17.15 -3.35 -35.07
N ARG A 22 17.41 -2.63 -33.97
CA ARG A 22 16.84 -2.91 -32.64
C ARG A 22 15.47 -2.24 -32.42
N GLN A 23 14.97 -1.44 -33.36
CA GLN A 23 13.60 -0.89 -33.33
C GLN A 23 12.66 -1.55 -34.35
N GLN A 24 13.07 -2.67 -34.96
CA GLN A 24 12.29 -3.30 -36.03
C GLN A 24 11.88 -4.75 -35.74
N ILE A 25 11.62 -5.11 -34.47
CA ILE A 25 11.02 -6.41 -34.09
C ILE A 25 9.72 -6.21 -33.31
N HIS A 26 8.76 -5.49 -33.90
CA HIS A 26 7.35 -5.50 -33.47
C HIS A 26 6.38 -5.62 -34.65
N ARG A 27 6.65 -6.51 -35.61
CA ARG A 27 5.71 -6.80 -36.71
C ARG A 27 5.69 -8.27 -37.11
N THR A 28 5.71 -9.16 -36.14
CA THR A 28 5.17 -10.52 -36.34
C THR A 28 3.88 -10.57 -35.56
N GLU A 29 2.75 -10.35 -36.25
CA GLU A 29 1.45 -10.65 -35.68
C GLU A 29 1.44 -12.11 -35.24
N MET A 30 1.16 -12.33 -33.96
CA MET A 30 0.90 -13.66 -33.46
C MET A 30 -0.42 -14.14 -34.07
N ALA A 31 -0.38 -15.12 -34.98
CA ALA A 31 -1.60 -15.68 -35.56
C ALA A 31 -2.61 -16.14 -34.48
N LYS A 32 -2.13 -16.57 -33.30
CA LYS A 32 -2.88 -16.71 -32.05
C LYS A 32 -1.96 -16.45 -30.84
N SER A 33 -2.40 -15.65 -29.87
CA SER A 33 -1.68 -15.40 -28.61
C SER A 33 -2.30 -16.15 -27.43
N LYS A 34 -1.56 -16.29 -26.31
CA LYS A 34 -2.09 -16.88 -25.07
C LYS A 34 -3.10 -15.91 -24.43
N ASN A 35 -4.31 -16.40 -24.13
CA ASN A 35 -5.41 -15.57 -23.65
C ASN A 35 -5.32 -15.20 -22.16
N HIS A 36 -4.69 -16.02 -21.31
CA HIS A 36 -4.58 -15.76 -19.86
C HIS A 36 -3.39 -16.51 -19.22
N THR A 37 -2.74 -15.92 -18.22
CA THR A 37 -1.69 -16.58 -17.42
C THR A 37 -1.53 -16.00 -16.00
N THR A 38 -1.46 -16.89 -15.01
CA THR A 38 -1.19 -16.55 -13.59
C THR A 38 0.22 -16.97 -13.14
N HIS A 39 1.05 -17.46 -14.07
CA HIS A 39 2.32 -18.15 -13.78
C HIS A 39 3.34 -17.38 -12.92
N ASN A 40 3.43 -16.05 -13.07
CA ASN A 40 4.38 -15.22 -12.31
C ASN A 40 3.70 -14.29 -11.29
N GLN A 41 2.40 -14.43 -11.06
CA GLN A 41 1.68 -13.51 -10.17
C GLN A 41 2.03 -13.78 -8.70
N SER A 42 2.01 -15.06 -8.28
CA SER A 42 2.38 -15.45 -6.93
C SER A 42 3.82 -15.03 -6.58
N ARG A 43 4.80 -15.32 -7.45
CA ARG A 43 6.20 -14.93 -7.24
C ARG A 43 6.38 -13.41 -7.09
N LYS A 44 5.63 -12.59 -7.85
CA LYS A 44 5.64 -11.13 -7.69
C LYS A 44 5.00 -10.69 -6.36
N ALA A 45 3.87 -11.28 -5.97
CA ALA A 45 3.21 -10.95 -4.72
C ALA A 45 4.08 -11.30 -3.50
N HIS A 46 4.78 -12.44 -3.54
CA HIS A 46 5.68 -12.86 -2.46
C HIS A 46 7.03 -12.11 -2.43
N ARG A 47 7.47 -11.47 -3.53
CA ARG A 47 8.68 -10.62 -3.51
C ARG A 47 8.60 -9.50 -2.47
N ASN A 48 7.44 -8.85 -2.36
CA ASN A 48 7.18 -7.81 -1.34
C ASN A 48 6.57 -8.40 -0.04
N GLY A 49 6.20 -9.69 -0.09
CA GLY A 49 5.47 -10.39 0.96
C GLY A 49 4.00 -9.99 1.03
N ILE A 50 3.11 -10.98 1.11
CA ILE A 50 1.68 -10.73 1.36
C ILE A 50 1.52 -10.42 2.85
N LYS A 51 1.42 -9.13 3.19
CA LYS A 51 1.26 -8.68 4.59
C LYS A 51 -0.21 -8.72 4.99
N LYS A 52 -0.48 -9.23 6.19
CA LYS A 52 -1.79 -9.14 6.82
C LYS A 52 -2.10 -7.67 7.18
N PRO A 53 -3.37 -7.23 7.17
CA PRO A 53 -3.73 -5.93 7.72
C PRO A 53 -3.30 -5.85 9.18
N ARG A 54 -2.89 -4.66 9.64
CA ARG A 54 -2.46 -4.48 11.02
C ARG A 54 -3.70 -4.48 11.92
N PRO A 55 -3.73 -5.29 13.00
CA PRO A 55 -4.79 -5.18 13.99
C PRO A 55 -4.51 -3.98 14.89
N ASP A 56 -5.47 -3.05 14.98
CA ASP A 56 -5.39 -1.91 15.90
C ASP A 56 -6.10 -2.23 17.22
N ARG A 57 -5.64 -1.64 18.33
CA ARG A 57 -6.25 -1.88 19.66
C ARG A 57 -7.71 -1.39 19.72
N TYR A 58 -8.00 -0.31 19.00
CA TYR A 58 -9.32 0.31 18.95
C TYR A 58 -9.69 0.58 17.50
N GLU A 59 -10.64 -0.19 16.99
CA GLU A 59 -11.16 -0.05 15.63
C GLU A 59 -12.13 1.12 15.49
N SER A 60 -12.35 1.58 14.26
CA SER A 60 -13.32 2.63 13.98
C SER A 60 -14.77 2.14 14.16
N MET A 61 -15.66 2.97 14.71
CA MET A 61 -17.10 2.66 14.83
C MET A 61 -17.90 3.01 13.55
N LYS A 62 -17.25 3.04 12.38
CA LYS A 62 -17.92 3.36 11.12
C LYS A 62 -18.83 2.20 10.69
N GLY A 63 -20.09 2.50 10.36
CA GLY A 63 -21.08 1.48 9.96
C GLY A 63 -21.90 0.90 11.11
N VAL A 64 -21.67 1.35 12.35
CA VAL A 64 -22.54 1.03 13.49
C VAL A 64 -23.86 1.81 13.37
N ASP A 65 -24.95 1.22 13.86
CA ASP A 65 -26.30 1.81 13.85
C ASP A 65 -26.30 3.31 14.28
N PRO A 66 -26.84 4.22 13.45
CA PRO A 66 -26.91 5.64 13.78
C PRO A 66 -27.65 5.95 15.08
N LYS A 67 -28.67 5.16 15.46
CA LYS A 67 -29.43 5.39 16.70
C LYS A 67 -28.57 5.10 17.92
N PHE A 68 -27.87 3.96 17.93
CA PHE A 68 -26.88 3.64 18.95
C PHE A 68 -25.76 4.69 19.03
N MET A 69 -25.19 5.11 17.89
CA MET A 69 -24.12 6.10 17.84
C MET A 69 -24.54 7.45 18.42
N LYS A 70 -25.77 7.90 18.16
CA LYS A 70 -26.31 9.14 18.76
C LYS A 70 -26.33 9.04 20.28
N ASN A 71 -26.87 7.96 20.83
CA ASN A 71 -26.92 7.75 22.28
C ASN A 71 -25.52 7.70 22.90
N LEU A 72 -24.59 6.93 22.31
CA LEU A 72 -23.22 6.82 22.82
C LEU A 72 -22.51 8.18 22.86
N ARG A 73 -22.73 9.03 21.84
CA ARG A 73 -22.17 10.38 21.79
C ARG A 73 -22.73 11.26 22.91
N PHE A 74 -24.04 11.20 23.18
CA PHE A 74 -24.64 11.95 24.29
C PHE A 74 -24.17 11.46 25.66
N ALA A 75 -24.08 10.15 25.87
CA ALA A 75 -23.56 9.56 27.11
C ALA A 75 -22.11 10.04 27.37
N LYS A 76 -21.21 9.89 26.38
CA LYS A 76 -19.82 10.36 26.49
C LYS A 76 -19.72 11.87 26.71
N LYS A 77 -20.61 12.67 26.11
CA LYS A 77 -20.64 14.14 26.27
C LYS A 77 -20.96 14.56 27.71
N HIS A 78 -21.86 13.86 28.40
CA HIS A 78 -22.36 14.26 29.72
C HIS A 78 -21.66 13.61 30.91
N ASN A 79 -20.73 12.68 30.71
CA ASN A 79 -19.96 12.04 31.79
C ASN A 79 -19.22 13.01 32.72
N LYS A 80 -18.84 14.21 32.23
CA LYS A 80 -18.18 15.25 33.05
C LYS A 80 -19.03 15.72 34.23
N LYS A 81 -20.37 15.67 34.12
CA LYS A 81 -21.28 16.14 35.18
C LYS A 81 -21.25 15.23 36.42
N GLY A 82 -21.12 13.91 36.22
CA GLY A 82 -21.07 12.91 37.29
C GLY A 82 -19.65 12.64 37.83
N GLN A 83 -18.64 13.37 37.36
CA GLN A 83 -17.26 13.05 37.65
C GLN A 83 -16.88 13.31 39.12
N LYS A 84 -17.45 14.34 39.75
CA LYS A 84 -17.20 14.65 41.17
C LYS A 84 -17.71 13.56 42.10
N THR A 85 -18.91 13.05 41.85
CA THR A 85 -19.50 11.98 42.64
C THR A 85 -18.79 10.66 42.41
N ALA A 86 -18.42 10.35 41.16
CA ALA A 86 -17.62 9.18 40.82
C ALA A 86 -16.25 9.20 41.50
N ASN A 87 -15.56 10.35 41.50
CA ASN A 87 -14.25 10.50 42.15
C ASN A 87 -14.36 10.41 43.67
N ALA A 88 -15.40 10.98 44.28
CA ALA A 88 -15.63 10.85 45.71
C ALA A 88 -15.92 9.39 46.11
N ALA A 89 -16.69 8.67 45.29
CA ALA A 89 -16.93 7.24 45.50
C ALA A 89 -15.65 6.42 45.32
N ALA A 90 -14.88 6.68 44.26
CA ALA A 90 -13.61 6.00 44.02
C ALA A 90 -12.59 6.26 45.14
N LYS A 91 -12.53 7.50 45.66
CA LYS A 91 -11.69 7.87 46.80
C LYS A 91 -12.12 7.11 48.06
N LYS A 92 -13.42 7.07 48.36
CA LYS A 92 -13.94 6.28 49.50
C LYS A 92 -13.60 4.79 49.38
N ILE A 93 -13.67 4.23 48.17
CA ILE A 93 -13.29 2.84 47.93
C ILE A 93 -11.78 2.64 48.11
N ALA A 94 -10.95 3.57 47.62
CA ALA A 94 -9.50 3.52 47.80
C ALA A 94 -9.10 3.66 49.27
N ASP A 95 -9.76 4.57 50.01
CA ASP A 95 -9.54 4.78 51.44
C ASP A 95 -9.98 3.54 52.25
N ALA A 96 -11.02 2.82 51.81
CA ALA A 96 -11.48 1.56 52.42
C ALA A 96 -10.65 0.32 52.00
N ALA A 97 -9.86 0.44 50.93
CA ALA A 97 -8.99 -0.62 50.42
C ALA A 97 -7.51 -0.41 50.80
N ALA A 98 -7.20 0.68 51.51
CA ALA A 98 -5.89 0.87 52.14
C ALA A 98 -5.78 -0.12 53.33
N PRO A 99 -4.66 -0.87 53.45
CA PRO A 99 -4.46 -1.79 54.57
C PRO A 99 -4.43 -1.10 55.93
#